data_AF-A0AAW9LFP0-F1
#
_entry.id   AF-A0AAW9LFP0-F1
#
_cell.length_a   1.000
_cell.length_b   1.000
_cell.length_c   1.000
_cell.angle_alpha   90.00
_cell.angle_beta   90.00
_cell.angle_gamma   90.00
#
_symmetry.space_group_name_H-M   'P 1'
#
loop_
_entity.id
_entity.type
_entity.pdbx_description
1 polymer ?
#
loop_
_entity_poly.entity_id
_entity_poly.type
_entity_poly.pdbx_seq_one_letter_code
_entity_poly.pdbx_strand_id
1 'polypeptide(L)'
;MVRYWSPDDRVRYADTAEKHGRLQAMIGNVHTIFDWRLDGDEETALVVADTETSPQIHQTMAGVLSTLDVDPTVSIIPQQDAPNMEPPAAVADAATTADVIVNVGRYALLHSDAMQSAIKERDVCYLYLADTTEDYFTRGAVDADPAELDAFTRRISERHQQADRIEVTTPQGTDVEMRVDSSRDFPLTGYPAGEAPGCPIEESVNGTIVIDSYMMGVGLVDDPIVWEVDDGWIEEIRGGREADVLRRVIDEYGDENSRWIAEFSMMTNPHARPNGIYIEHLSVGGGHTSRSATARPSAGGTTVPSTSTGRNSTRR
;
A
#
# COMPACT_ATOMS: atom_id res chain seq x y z
N MET A 1 -50.72 17.39 -18.84
CA MET A 1 -49.50 17.98 -18.27
C MET A 1 -48.36 17.63 -19.20
N VAL A 2 -47.91 18.58 -20.03
CA VAL A 2 -46.82 18.37 -20.99
C VAL A 2 -45.52 18.71 -20.27
N ARG A 3 -44.58 17.76 -20.19
CA ARG A 3 -43.22 18.01 -19.70
C ARG A 3 -42.31 18.26 -20.89
N TYR A 4 -41.62 19.39 -20.85
CA TYR A 4 -40.55 19.72 -21.79
C TYR A 4 -39.22 19.26 -21.17
N TRP A 5 -38.40 18.61 -21.96
CA TRP A 5 -37.02 18.25 -21.61
C TRP A 5 -36.09 19.15 -22.43
N SER A 6 -35.18 19.88 -21.77
CA SER A 6 -34.14 20.59 -22.51
C SER A 6 -32.99 19.61 -22.86
N PRO A 7 -32.21 19.86 -23.91
CA PRO A 7 -30.98 19.10 -24.17
C PRO A 7 -30.00 19.11 -22.98
N ASP A 8 -29.99 20.17 -22.16
CA ASP A 8 -29.15 20.27 -20.97
C ASP A 8 -29.55 19.29 -19.86
N ASP A 9 -30.84 18.92 -19.79
CA ASP A 9 -31.30 17.92 -18.82
C ASP A 9 -30.71 16.55 -19.14
N ARG A 10 -30.56 16.17 -20.42
CA ARG A 10 -29.95 14.88 -20.79
C ARG A 10 -28.49 14.76 -20.35
N VAL A 11 -27.75 15.88 -20.39
CA VAL A 11 -26.36 15.91 -19.93
C VAL A 11 -26.31 15.74 -18.40
N ARG A 12 -27.21 16.42 -17.66
CA ARG A 12 -27.29 16.28 -16.20
C ARG A 12 -27.73 14.88 -15.76
N TYR A 13 -28.69 14.26 -16.44
CA TYR A 13 -29.14 12.91 -16.11
C TYR A 13 -28.13 11.83 -16.51
N ALA A 14 -27.40 11.99 -17.63
CA ALA A 14 -26.33 11.07 -18.00
C ALA A 14 -25.16 11.12 -16.99
N ASP A 15 -24.73 12.33 -16.61
CA ASP A 15 -23.70 12.54 -15.57
C ASP A 15 -24.16 11.99 -14.21
N THR A 16 -25.44 12.17 -13.87
CA THR A 16 -26.02 11.59 -12.64
C THR A 16 -26.10 10.06 -12.71
N ALA A 17 -26.49 9.46 -13.83
CA ALA A 17 -26.58 8.01 -13.99
C ALA A 17 -25.19 7.34 -14.00
N GLU A 18 -24.20 7.98 -14.63
CA GLU A 18 -22.79 7.55 -14.60
C GLU A 18 -22.22 7.63 -13.18
N LYS A 19 -22.50 8.72 -12.44
CA LYS A 19 -22.14 8.85 -11.02
C LYS A 19 -22.82 7.80 -10.13
N HIS A 20 -24.11 7.53 -10.34
CA HIS A 20 -24.81 6.47 -9.62
C HIS A 20 -24.23 5.10 -9.94
N GLY A 21 -23.90 4.83 -11.21
CA GLY A 21 -23.25 3.59 -11.62
C GLY A 21 -21.87 3.41 -10.99
N ARG A 22 -21.06 4.48 -10.90
CA ARG A 22 -19.76 4.45 -10.21
C ARG A 22 -19.91 4.20 -8.71
N LEU A 23 -20.81 4.89 -8.03
CA LEU A 23 -21.02 4.66 -6.60
C LEU A 23 -21.55 3.23 -6.33
N GLN A 24 -22.43 2.70 -7.18
CA GLN A 24 -22.89 1.32 -7.07
C GLN A 24 -21.76 0.31 -7.28
N ALA A 25 -20.88 0.54 -8.27
CA ALA A 25 -19.70 -0.29 -8.49
C ALA A 25 -18.76 -0.21 -7.28
N MET A 26 -18.51 0.98 -6.76
CA MET A 26 -17.70 1.20 -5.55
C MET A 26 -18.25 0.44 -4.35
N ILE A 27 -19.54 0.56 -4.06
CA ILE A 27 -20.19 -0.17 -2.96
C ILE A 27 -20.06 -1.68 -3.18
N GLY A 28 -20.33 -2.17 -4.38
CA GLY A 28 -20.23 -3.59 -4.72
C GLY A 28 -18.82 -4.14 -4.53
N ASN A 29 -17.81 -3.44 -5.03
CA ASN A 29 -16.42 -3.86 -4.92
C ASN A 29 -15.90 -3.77 -3.49
N VAL A 30 -16.25 -2.72 -2.73
CA VAL A 30 -15.91 -2.63 -1.30
C VAL A 30 -16.58 -3.75 -0.50
N HIS A 31 -17.82 -4.11 -0.86
CA HIS A 31 -18.48 -5.28 -0.28
C HIS A 31 -17.72 -6.56 -0.59
N THR A 32 -17.26 -6.77 -1.81
CA THR A 32 -16.41 -7.91 -2.16
C THR A 32 -15.10 -7.92 -1.36
N ILE A 33 -14.47 -6.75 -1.14
CA ILE A 33 -13.26 -6.65 -0.32
C ILE A 33 -13.52 -7.16 1.09
N PHE A 34 -14.57 -6.68 1.76
CA PHE A 34 -14.86 -7.11 3.13
C PHE A 34 -15.36 -8.55 3.19
N ASP A 35 -16.26 -8.97 2.30
CA ASP A 35 -16.76 -10.35 2.23
C ASP A 35 -15.62 -11.37 2.03
N TRP A 36 -14.57 -11.00 1.29
CA TRP A 36 -13.39 -11.85 1.12
C TRP A 36 -12.43 -11.84 2.32
N ARG A 37 -12.38 -10.74 3.06
CA ARG A 37 -11.34 -10.49 4.08
C ARG A 37 -11.79 -10.75 5.51
N LEU A 38 -13.09 -10.75 5.75
CA LEU A 38 -13.68 -10.97 7.06
C LEU A 38 -14.09 -12.43 7.20
N ASP A 39 -13.85 -13.01 8.37
CA ASP A 39 -14.20 -14.39 8.68
C ASP A 39 -15.65 -14.52 9.21
N GLY A 40 -16.27 -13.38 9.56
CA GLY A 40 -17.68 -13.27 9.94
C GLY A 40 -17.92 -13.30 11.46
N ASP A 41 -16.87 -13.27 12.26
CA ASP A 41 -16.92 -13.14 13.72
C ASP A 41 -16.53 -11.74 14.22
N GLU A 42 -16.12 -10.85 13.31
CA GLU A 42 -15.78 -9.47 13.63
C GLU A 42 -17.04 -8.65 13.96
N GLU A 43 -17.03 -7.92 15.08
CA GLU A 43 -18.17 -7.11 15.53
C GLU A 43 -17.89 -5.60 15.35
N THR A 44 -16.62 -5.19 15.35
CA THR A 44 -16.21 -3.79 15.37
C THR A 44 -15.12 -3.46 14.37
N ALA A 45 -15.25 -2.31 13.70
CA ALA A 45 -14.26 -1.83 12.75
C ALA A 45 -13.82 -0.39 13.03
N LEU A 46 -12.52 -0.12 12.89
CA LEU A 46 -11.94 1.21 12.90
C LEU A 46 -11.51 1.60 11.49
N VAL A 47 -12.22 2.56 10.89
CA VAL A 47 -11.84 3.15 9.59
C VAL A 47 -11.01 4.40 9.86
N VAL A 48 -9.73 4.38 9.48
CA VAL A 48 -8.81 5.51 9.63
C VAL A 48 -8.61 6.20 8.29
N ALA A 49 -9.16 7.40 8.19
CA ALA A 49 -8.99 8.32 7.07
C ALA A 49 -8.18 9.55 7.52
N ASP A 50 -7.64 10.31 6.58
CA ASP A 50 -7.06 11.62 6.87
C ASP A 50 -7.89 12.78 6.30
N THR A 51 -7.48 14.01 6.58
CA THR A 51 -8.17 15.24 6.15
C THR A 51 -8.25 15.43 4.63
N GLU A 52 -7.44 14.71 3.84
CA GLU A 52 -7.44 14.77 2.38
C GLU A 52 -8.18 13.59 1.73
N THR A 53 -8.51 12.56 2.52
CA THR A 53 -9.23 11.37 2.06
C THR A 53 -10.64 11.76 1.59
N SER A 54 -11.07 11.27 0.43
CA SER A 54 -12.44 11.53 -0.05
C SER A 54 -13.47 11.04 0.96
N PRO A 55 -14.48 11.88 1.33
CA PRO A 55 -15.56 11.44 2.18
C PRO A 55 -16.32 10.23 1.65
N GLN A 56 -16.42 10.09 0.32
CA GLN A 56 -17.09 8.96 -0.30
C GLN A 56 -16.39 7.63 0.01
N ILE A 57 -15.07 7.62 0.13
CA ILE A 57 -14.30 6.41 0.46
C ILE A 57 -14.65 5.96 1.87
N HIS A 58 -14.38 6.78 2.89
CA HIS A 58 -14.59 6.34 4.27
C HIS A 58 -16.08 6.15 4.62
N GLN A 59 -17.00 6.88 3.98
CA GLN A 59 -18.44 6.66 4.14
C GLN A 59 -18.89 5.35 3.49
N THR A 60 -18.33 4.98 2.33
CA THR A 60 -18.63 3.69 1.70
C THR A 60 -18.08 2.54 2.55
N MET A 61 -16.85 2.66 3.07
CA MET A 61 -16.29 1.65 4.00
C MET A 61 -17.23 1.42 5.18
N ALA A 62 -17.59 2.49 5.90
CA ALA A 62 -18.49 2.39 7.05
C ALA A 62 -19.88 1.87 6.66
N GLY A 63 -20.44 2.34 5.53
CA GLY A 63 -21.75 1.92 5.07
C GLY A 63 -21.80 0.42 4.75
N VAL A 64 -20.78 -0.11 4.08
CA VAL A 64 -20.69 -1.52 3.73
C VAL A 64 -20.43 -2.39 4.96
N LEU A 65 -19.50 -2.00 5.85
CA LEU A 65 -19.28 -2.71 7.13
C LEU A 65 -20.58 -2.83 7.94
N SER A 66 -21.37 -1.76 7.99
CA SER A 66 -22.68 -1.78 8.67
C SER A 66 -23.67 -2.76 8.03
N THR A 67 -23.57 -3.03 6.71
CA THR A 67 -24.41 -4.05 6.05
C THR A 67 -23.97 -5.47 6.31
N LEU A 68 -22.75 -5.65 6.84
CA LEU A 68 -22.17 -6.93 7.27
C LEU A 68 -22.27 -7.12 8.79
N ASP A 69 -23.10 -6.33 9.48
CA ASP A 69 -23.26 -6.33 10.94
C ASP A 69 -21.97 -6.03 11.72
N VAL A 70 -21.00 -5.35 11.10
CA VAL A 70 -19.76 -4.86 11.74
C VAL A 70 -19.90 -3.38 12.07
N ASP A 71 -19.85 -3.00 13.35
CA ASP A 71 -20.03 -1.64 13.83
C ASP A 71 -18.82 -0.74 13.52
N PRO A 72 -18.93 0.22 12.59
CA PRO A 72 -17.79 1.02 12.16
C PRO A 72 -17.65 2.31 12.99
N THR A 73 -16.42 2.59 13.42
CA THR A 73 -15.99 3.91 13.90
C THR A 73 -15.08 4.54 12.86
N VAL A 74 -15.45 5.69 12.33
CA VAL A 74 -14.61 6.46 11.39
C VAL A 74 -13.82 7.51 12.16
N SER A 75 -12.50 7.42 12.09
CA SER A 75 -11.57 8.43 12.61
C SER A 75 -10.92 9.19 11.47
N ILE A 76 -11.07 10.52 11.46
CA ILE A 76 -10.40 11.41 10.51
C ILE A 76 -9.24 12.09 11.24
N ILE A 77 -8.02 11.79 10.82
CA ILE A 77 -6.78 12.34 11.41
C ILE A 77 -6.18 13.43 10.50
N PRO A 78 -5.31 14.31 11.02
CA PRO A 78 -4.51 15.16 10.15
C PRO A 78 -3.71 14.31 9.16
N GLN A 79 -3.54 14.80 7.94
CA GLN A 79 -2.62 14.18 7.00
C GLN A 79 -1.23 14.05 7.64
N GLN A 80 -0.66 12.86 7.55
CA GLN A 80 0.69 12.59 8.07
C GLN A 80 1.75 13.19 7.14
N ASP A 81 2.92 13.50 7.70
CA ASP A 81 4.06 14.03 6.94
C ASP A 81 4.87 12.91 6.24
N ALA A 82 4.75 11.67 6.73
CA ALA A 82 5.47 10.51 6.21
C ALA A 82 4.68 9.20 6.43
N PRO A 83 5.00 8.13 5.67
CA PRO A 83 4.47 6.78 5.91
C PRO A 83 4.83 6.25 7.31
N ASN A 84 3.94 5.44 7.86
CA ASN A 84 4.10 4.66 9.08
C ASN A 84 4.39 5.47 10.35
N MET A 85 4.03 6.75 10.35
CA MET A 85 4.03 7.59 11.54
C MET A 85 3.02 7.05 12.56
N GLU A 86 3.29 7.27 13.85
CA GLU A 86 2.32 6.95 14.90
C GLU A 86 1.02 7.73 14.70
N PRO A 87 -0.15 7.06 14.73
CA PRO A 87 -1.41 7.76 14.68
C PRO A 87 -1.65 8.56 15.97
N PRO A 88 -2.59 9.52 15.97
CA PRO A 88 -3.01 10.19 17.21
C PRO A 88 -3.43 9.18 18.29
N ALA A 89 -3.15 9.50 19.56
CA ALA A 89 -3.39 8.59 20.69
C ALA A 89 -4.82 8.01 20.74
N ALA A 90 -5.83 8.80 20.38
CA ALA A 90 -7.22 8.32 20.33
C ALA A 90 -7.44 7.21 19.29
N VAL A 91 -6.73 7.25 18.16
CA VAL A 91 -6.76 6.20 17.13
C VAL A 91 -5.94 5.00 17.58
N ALA A 92 -4.79 5.21 18.22
CA ALA A 92 -4.00 4.13 18.80
C ALA A 92 -4.80 3.36 19.87
N ASP A 93 -5.50 4.06 20.76
CA ASP A 93 -6.35 3.47 21.79
C ASP A 93 -7.53 2.69 21.15
N ALA A 94 -8.20 3.27 20.16
CA ALA A 94 -9.31 2.62 19.45
C ALA A 94 -8.85 1.35 18.70
N ALA A 95 -7.63 1.35 18.14
CA ALA A 95 -7.05 0.19 17.48
C ALA A 95 -6.88 -1.01 18.42
N THR A 96 -6.76 -0.79 19.74
CA THR A 96 -6.67 -1.87 20.72
C THR A 96 -7.98 -2.61 20.97
N THR A 97 -9.11 -2.10 20.50
CA THR A 97 -10.44 -2.68 20.74
C THR A 97 -11.18 -3.07 19.47
N ALA A 98 -10.67 -2.70 18.29
CA ALA A 98 -11.29 -3.05 17.02
C ALA A 98 -10.94 -4.48 16.60
N ASP A 99 -11.86 -5.15 15.91
CA ASP A 99 -11.62 -6.45 15.28
C ASP A 99 -11.02 -6.26 13.87
N VAL A 100 -11.43 -5.18 13.20
CA VAL A 100 -10.96 -4.79 11.87
C VAL A 100 -10.40 -3.37 11.90
N ILE A 101 -9.27 -3.14 11.25
CA ILE A 101 -8.74 -1.79 11.00
C ILE A 101 -8.63 -1.57 9.50
N VAL A 102 -9.28 -0.53 8.99
CA VAL A 102 -9.25 -0.16 7.57
C VAL A 102 -8.54 1.18 7.43
N ASN A 103 -7.33 1.18 6.88
CA ASN A 103 -6.56 2.39 6.63
C ASN A 103 -6.79 2.87 5.20
N VAL A 104 -7.49 4.00 5.04
CA VAL A 104 -7.80 4.64 3.74
C VAL A 104 -7.18 6.03 3.60
N GLY A 105 -6.28 6.40 4.51
CA GLY A 105 -5.52 7.65 4.44
C GLY A 105 -4.55 7.68 3.27
N ARG A 106 -3.93 8.83 3.02
CA ARG A 106 -2.88 8.99 2.01
C ARG A 106 -1.64 8.13 2.33
N TYR A 107 -1.26 8.07 3.60
CA TYR A 107 -0.08 7.32 4.04
C TYR A 107 -0.46 6.08 4.83
N ALA A 108 0.31 5.01 4.62
CA ALA A 108 0.22 3.77 5.36
C ALA A 108 0.46 4.01 6.86
N LEU A 109 -0.25 3.31 7.72
CA LEU A 109 0.02 3.24 9.15
C LEU A 109 0.51 1.86 9.61
N LEU A 110 0.65 0.91 8.67
CA LEU A 110 0.88 -0.52 8.92
C LEU A 110 2.07 -0.76 9.86
N HIS A 111 3.17 -0.04 9.68
CA HIS A 111 4.39 -0.24 10.47
C HIS A 111 4.53 0.67 11.70
N SER A 112 3.47 1.39 12.08
CA SER A 112 3.44 2.07 13.38
C SER A 112 3.40 1.06 14.52
N ASP A 113 3.97 1.38 15.67
CA ASP A 113 3.95 0.59 16.89
C ASP A 113 2.50 0.29 17.30
N ALA A 114 1.59 1.27 17.20
CA ALA A 114 0.17 1.08 17.50
C ALA A 114 -0.49 -0.01 16.63
N MET A 115 -0.32 0.07 15.29
CA MET A 115 -0.94 -0.90 14.37
C MET A 115 -0.27 -2.28 14.47
N GLN A 116 1.06 -2.32 14.60
CA GLN A 116 1.78 -3.57 14.80
C GLN A 116 1.40 -4.27 16.10
N SER A 117 1.16 -3.52 17.18
CA SER A 117 0.69 -4.09 18.44
C SER A 117 -0.74 -4.64 18.29
N ALA A 118 -1.63 -3.91 17.65
CA ALA A 118 -2.99 -4.40 17.36
C ALA A 118 -2.97 -5.70 16.54
N ILE A 119 -2.21 -5.74 15.45
CA ILE A 119 -2.10 -6.93 14.59
C ILE A 119 -1.51 -8.12 15.38
N LYS A 120 -0.38 -7.92 16.07
CA LYS A 120 0.37 -9.04 16.69
C LYS A 120 -0.22 -9.53 18.00
N GLU A 121 -0.77 -8.64 18.81
CA GLU A 121 -1.24 -8.97 20.16
C GLU A 121 -2.73 -9.32 20.19
N ARG A 122 -3.49 -8.90 19.17
CA ARG A 122 -4.94 -9.05 19.13
C ARG A 122 -5.47 -9.73 17.87
N ASP A 123 -4.58 -10.08 16.93
CA ASP A 123 -4.94 -10.75 15.68
C ASP A 123 -5.95 -9.95 14.84
N VAL A 124 -5.81 -8.62 14.87
CA VAL A 124 -6.71 -7.70 14.16
C VAL A 124 -6.57 -7.86 12.65
N CYS A 125 -7.70 -7.94 11.95
CA CYS A 125 -7.73 -7.89 10.50
C CYS A 125 -7.40 -6.46 10.02
N TYR A 126 -6.14 -6.25 9.60
CA TYR A 126 -5.69 -4.96 9.08
C TYR A 126 -5.78 -4.91 7.55
N LEU A 127 -6.61 -4.00 7.05
CA LEU A 127 -6.77 -3.72 5.63
C LEU A 127 -6.01 -2.46 5.24
N TYR A 128 -4.92 -2.68 4.50
CA TYR A 128 -4.13 -1.64 3.88
C TYR A 128 -4.76 -1.19 2.56
N LEU A 129 -5.44 -0.04 2.58
CA LEU A 129 -6.09 0.58 1.41
C LEU A 129 -5.70 2.07 1.29
N ALA A 130 -4.45 2.38 1.68
CA ALA A 130 -3.93 3.75 1.67
C ALA A 130 -3.54 4.19 0.26
N ASP A 131 -3.41 5.51 0.09
CA ASP A 131 -3.12 6.14 -1.21
C ASP A 131 -4.10 5.69 -2.31
N THR A 132 -5.39 5.58 -1.97
CA THR A 132 -6.45 5.16 -2.89
C THR A 132 -7.28 6.35 -3.37
N THR A 133 -8.05 6.13 -4.44
CA THR A 133 -9.04 7.08 -4.94
C THR A 133 -10.40 6.41 -5.09
N GLU A 134 -11.46 7.17 -5.31
CA GLU A 134 -12.76 6.60 -5.68
C GLU A 134 -12.65 5.70 -6.92
N ASP A 135 -11.82 6.05 -7.92
CA ASP A 135 -11.64 5.24 -9.14
C ASP A 135 -11.03 3.86 -8.83
N TYR A 136 -10.11 3.76 -7.87
CA TYR A 136 -9.49 2.49 -7.44
C TYR A 136 -10.55 1.48 -6.97
N PHE A 137 -11.58 1.94 -6.27
CA PHE A 137 -12.66 1.08 -5.79
C PHE A 137 -13.73 0.81 -6.86
N THR A 138 -13.67 1.42 -8.04
CA THR A 138 -14.70 1.23 -9.07
C THR A 138 -14.28 0.27 -10.19
N ARG A 139 -12.98 0.10 -10.44
CA ARG A 139 -12.43 -0.69 -11.54
C ARG A 139 -10.93 -0.89 -11.39
N GLY A 140 -10.35 -1.80 -12.15
CA GLY A 140 -8.91 -2.09 -12.12
C GLY A 140 -8.64 -3.29 -11.23
N ALA A 141 -7.69 -3.18 -10.28
CA ALA A 141 -7.35 -4.28 -9.39
C ALA A 141 -8.56 -4.94 -8.70
N VAL A 142 -9.58 -4.15 -8.35
CA VAL A 142 -10.84 -4.64 -7.76
C VAL A 142 -11.70 -5.49 -8.68
N ASP A 143 -11.46 -5.50 -9.99
CA ASP A 143 -12.21 -6.33 -10.95
C ASP A 143 -11.73 -7.80 -10.97
N ALA A 144 -10.64 -8.12 -10.28
CA ALA A 144 -10.14 -9.49 -10.17
C ALA A 144 -11.08 -10.37 -9.35
N ASP A 145 -11.21 -11.65 -9.73
CA ASP A 145 -11.87 -12.64 -8.88
C ASP A 145 -10.99 -12.92 -7.64
N PRO A 146 -11.50 -12.71 -6.42
CA PRO A 146 -10.69 -12.86 -5.21
C PRO A 146 -10.11 -14.26 -5.02
N ALA A 147 -10.86 -15.30 -5.36
CA ALA A 147 -10.45 -16.69 -5.17
C ALA A 147 -9.40 -17.11 -6.20
N GLU A 148 -9.58 -16.72 -7.46
CA GLU A 148 -8.57 -16.97 -8.49
C GLU A 148 -7.26 -16.22 -8.20
N LEU A 149 -7.36 -14.95 -7.76
CA LEU A 149 -6.20 -14.14 -7.40
C LEU A 149 -5.44 -14.71 -6.21
N ASP A 150 -6.14 -15.07 -5.13
CA ASP A 150 -5.53 -15.67 -3.93
C ASP A 150 -4.85 -17.01 -4.27
N ALA A 151 -5.53 -17.89 -5.01
CA ALA A 151 -4.96 -19.16 -5.43
C ALA A 151 -3.69 -18.98 -6.28
N PHE A 152 -3.68 -18.01 -7.20
CA PHE A 152 -2.50 -17.72 -8.00
C PHE A 152 -1.37 -17.10 -7.16
N THR A 153 -1.69 -16.15 -6.29
CA THR A 153 -0.73 -15.48 -5.39
C THR A 153 -0.04 -16.48 -4.46
N ARG A 154 -0.82 -17.36 -3.81
CA ARG A 154 -0.28 -18.45 -2.97
C ARG A 154 0.68 -19.35 -3.75
N ARG A 155 0.32 -19.72 -4.97
CA ARG A 155 1.14 -20.57 -5.84
C ARG A 155 2.47 -19.90 -6.24
N ILE A 156 2.52 -18.57 -6.32
CA ILE A 156 3.77 -17.83 -6.56
C ILE A 156 4.59 -17.73 -5.26
N SER A 157 3.95 -17.39 -4.14
CA SER A 157 4.60 -17.34 -2.83
C SER A 157 5.23 -18.68 -2.42
N GLU A 158 4.52 -19.79 -2.62
CA GLU A 158 5.06 -21.13 -2.39
C GLU A 158 6.32 -21.42 -3.21
N ARG A 159 6.43 -20.85 -4.43
CA ARG A 159 7.65 -20.96 -5.24
C ARG A 159 8.78 -20.11 -4.68
N HIS A 160 8.50 -18.89 -4.23
CA HIS A 160 9.51 -18.06 -3.57
C HIS A 160 10.08 -18.75 -2.33
N GLN A 161 9.21 -19.31 -1.49
CA GLN A 161 9.61 -20.01 -0.25
C GLN A 161 10.43 -21.29 -0.51
N GLN A 162 10.29 -21.91 -1.69
CA GLN A 162 11.04 -23.11 -2.08
C GLN A 162 12.29 -22.80 -2.89
N ALA A 163 12.51 -21.55 -3.30
CA ALA A 163 13.62 -21.16 -4.14
C ALA A 163 14.87 -20.83 -3.31
N ASP A 164 16.02 -21.39 -3.70
CA ASP A 164 17.32 -20.96 -3.17
C ASP A 164 17.81 -19.65 -3.83
N ARG A 165 17.36 -19.41 -5.07
CA ARG A 165 17.77 -18.29 -5.93
C ARG A 165 16.61 -17.88 -6.84
N ILE A 166 16.43 -16.57 -7.00
CA ILE A 166 15.52 -15.93 -7.95
C ILE A 166 16.37 -15.12 -8.94
N GLU A 167 16.02 -15.22 -10.21
CA GLU A 167 16.58 -14.42 -11.30
C GLU A 167 15.44 -13.70 -12.00
N VAL A 168 15.59 -12.39 -12.21
CA VAL A 168 14.60 -11.57 -12.91
C VAL A 168 15.28 -10.94 -14.11
N THR A 169 14.77 -11.25 -15.30
CA THR A 169 15.21 -10.64 -16.55
C THR A 169 14.05 -9.99 -17.29
N THR A 170 14.27 -8.83 -17.89
CA THR A 170 13.27 -8.15 -18.74
C THR A 170 13.90 -7.66 -20.04
N PRO A 171 13.12 -7.56 -21.15
CA PRO A 171 13.60 -6.93 -22.38
C PRO A 171 14.08 -5.49 -22.21
N GLN A 172 13.61 -4.79 -21.16
CA GLN A 172 13.98 -3.42 -20.81
C GLN A 172 15.34 -3.31 -20.14
N GLY A 173 15.96 -4.44 -19.77
CA GLY A 173 17.33 -4.48 -19.25
C GLY A 173 17.45 -4.77 -17.76
N THR A 174 16.36 -5.11 -17.06
CA THR A 174 16.49 -5.74 -15.74
C THR A 174 17.19 -7.08 -15.93
N ASP A 175 18.22 -7.31 -15.15
CA ASP A 175 18.97 -8.57 -15.03
C ASP A 175 19.55 -8.60 -13.62
N VAL A 176 18.78 -9.17 -12.69
CA VAL A 176 19.12 -9.18 -11.26
C VAL A 176 18.94 -10.58 -10.70
N GLU A 177 19.88 -11.00 -9.87
CA GLU A 177 19.82 -12.24 -9.09
C GLU A 177 19.72 -11.93 -7.60
N MET A 178 19.06 -12.81 -6.86
CA MET A 178 18.99 -12.76 -5.41
C MET A 178 18.81 -14.16 -4.83
N ARG A 179 19.26 -14.38 -3.59
CA ARG A 179 18.90 -15.54 -2.77
C ARG A 179 17.73 -15.16 -1.87
N VAL A 180 16.87 -16.13 -1.56
CA VAL A 180 15.68 -15.90 -0.73
C VAL A 180 15.88 -16.52 0.64
N ASP A 181 15.51 -15.80 1.69
CA ASP A 181 15.40 -16.36 3.03
C ASP A 181 14.02 -17.00 3.22
N SER A 182 13.94 -18.30 3.00
CA SER A 182 12.70 -19.08 3.17
C SER A 182 12.23 -19.22 4.62
N SER A 183 13.03 -18.79 5.60
CA SER A 183 12.62 -18.77 7.00
C SER A 183 11.79 -17.54 7.37
N ARG A 184 11.82 -16.49 6.52
CA ARG A 184 11.05 -15.26 6.69
C ARG A 184 9.73 -15.39 5.95
N ASP A 185 8.66 -15.64 6.69
CA ASP A 185 7.30 -15.63 6.15
C ASP A 185 6.79 -14.19 6.10
N PHE A 186 6.32 -13.76 4.93
CA PHE A 186 5.65 -12.47 4.74
C PHE A 186 4.19 -12.72 4.43
N PRO A 187 3.26 -12.05 5.13
CA PRO A 187 1.85 -12.21 4.88
C PRO A 187 1.52 -11.77 3.45
N LEU A 188 0.78 -12.59 2.72
CA LEU A 188 0.30 -12.23 1.38
C LEU A 188 -0.58 -10.99 1.47
N THR A 189 -0.35 -9.99 0.62
CA THR A 189 -1.38 -8.97 0.41
C THR A 189 -2.39 -9.55 -0.58
N GLY A 190 -3.45 -10.13 -0.04
CA GLY A 190 -4.54 -10.73 -0.83
C GLY A 190 -5.31 -9.70 -1.67
N TYR A 191 -6.49 -10.08 -2.13
CA TYR A 191 -7.37 -9.19 -2.89
C TYR A 191 -7.59 -7.83 -2.18
N PRO A 192 -7.56 -6.68 -2.91
CA PRO A 192 -7.36 -6.54 -4.35
C PRO A 192 -5.91 -6.54 -4.85
N ALA A 193 -4.89 -6.49 -3.98
CA ALA A 193 -3.53 -6.22 -4.45
C ALA A 193 -2.88 -7.43 -5.17
N GLY A 194 -2.88 -8.60 -4.53
CA GLY A 194 -2.26 -9.79 -5.10
C GLY A 194 -0.73 -9.74 -5.05
N GLU A 195 -0.17 -9.55 -3.87
CA GLU A 195 1.27 -9.57 -3.66
C GLU A 195 1.73 -10.93 -3.16
N ALA A 196 2.67 -11.52 -3.91
CA ALA A 196 3.43 -12.69 -3.47
C ALA A 196 4.83 -12.21 -3.03
N PRO A 197 5.00 -11.86 -1.75
CA PRO A 197 6.27 -11.37 -1.24
C PRO A 197 7.32 -12.48 -1.24
N GLY A 198 8.56 -12.04 -1.29
CA GLY A 198 9.78 -12.82 -1.13
C GLY A 198 10.77 -11.96 -0.35
N CYS A 199 11.48 -12.58 0.57
CA CYS A 199 12.49 -11.87 1.33
C CYS A 199 13.86 -12.16 0.73
N PRO A 200 14.46 -11.23 -0.04
CA PRO A 200 15.83 -11.40 -0.45
C PRO A 200 16.72 -11.43 0.81
N ILE A 201 17.71 -12.31 0.81
CA ILE A 201 18.88 -12.10 1.68
C ILE A 201 19.53 -10.84 1.15
N GLU A 202 19.52 -9.77 1.93
CA GLU A 202 19.78 -8.41 1.48
C GLU A 202 21.12 -8.34 0.73
N GLU A 203 22.20 -8.89 1.29
CA GLU A 203 23.55 -8.87 0.69
C GLU A 203 23.73 -9.81 -0.52
N SER A 204 22.69 -10.54 -0.92
CA SER A 204 22.76 -11.45 -2.06
C SER A 204 22.28 -10.84 -3.38
N VAL A 205 21.66 -9.67 -3.34
CA VAL A 205 21.06 -9.04 -4.51
C VAL A 205 22.15 -8.41 -5.37
N ASN A 206 22.27 -8.84 -6.62
CA ASN A 206 23.31 -8.37 -7.55
C ASN A 206 22.76 -8.20 -8.96
N GLY A 207 23.16 -7.13 -9.65
CA GLY A 207 22.84 -6.88 -11.06
C GLY A 207 22.14 -5.55 -11.30
N THR A 208 21.34 -5.50 -12.36
CA THR A 208 20.71 -4.26 -12.84
C THR A 208 19.19 -4.34 -12.69
N ILE A 209 18.58 -3.31 -12.09
CA ILE A 209 17.12 -3.18 -11.96
C ILE A 209 16.66 -1.97 -12.76
N VAL A 210 15.75 -2.17 -13.71
CA VAL A 210 15.14 -1.10 -14.51
C VAL A 210 13.70 -0.87 -14.05
N ILE A 211 13.41 0.37 -13.65
CA ILE A 211 12.10 0.83 -13.21
C ILE A 211 11.53 1.73 -14.32
N ASP A 212 10.44 1.29 -14.94
CA ASP A 212 9.87 1.91 -16.16
C ASP A 212 8.36 2.22 -16.04
N SER A 213 7.80 2.11 -14.83
CA SER A 213 6.35 2.29 -14.58
C SER A 213 6.08 3.30 -13.48
N TYR A 214 6.53 3.02 -12.26
CA TYR A 214 6.26 3.84 -11.09
C TYR A 214 7.33 3.61 -10.02
N MET A 215 7.71 4.68 -9.33
CA MET A 215 8.63 4.63 -8.20
C MET A 215 8.10 5.47 -7.05
N MET A 216 8.04 4.89 -5.86
CA MET A 216 7.65 5.61 -4.65
C MET A 216 8.58 6.79 -4.39
N GLY A 217 7.98 7.95 -4.09
CA GLY A 217 8.70 9.23 -3.95
C GLY A 217 9.01 9.93 -5.28
N VAL A 218 8.79 9.29 -6.43
CA VAL A 218 8.92 9.89 -7.76
C VAL A 218 7.56 10.02 -8.45
N GLY A 219 6.73 8.97 -8.40
CA GLY A 219 5.47 8.85 -9.14
C GLY A 219 5.63 8.00 -10.40
N LEU A 220 4.81 8.28 -11.42
CA LEU A 220 4.91 7.65 -12.73
C LEU A 220 6.27 7.93 -13.38
N VAL A 221 6.82 6.91 -14.04
CA VAL A 221 8.14 6.94 -14.65
C VAL A 221 8.00 6.90 -16.17
N ASP A 222 8.33 8.02 -16.84
CA ASP A 222 8.38 8.09 -18.31
C ASP A 222 9.77 7.73 -18.84
N ASP A 223 10.83 8.26 -18.23
CA ASP A 223 12.23 7.93 -18.52
C ASP A 223 12.74 6.92 -17.46
N PRO A 224 13.11 5.69 -17.85
CA PRO A 224 13.45 4.65 -16.88
C PRO A 224 14.54 5.05 -15.89
N ILE A 225 14.34 4.64 -14.63
CA ILE A 225 15.36 4.71 -13.59
C ILE A 225 16.08 3.37 -13.56
N VAL A 226 17.41 3.39 -13.60
CA VAL A 226 18.23 2.17 -13.60
C VAL A 226 19.05 2.14 -12.32
N TRP A 227 18.98 1.05 -11.58
CA TRP A 227 19.82 0.78 -10.41
C TRP A 227 20.87 -0.26 -10.76
N GLU A 228 22.11 0.02 -10.40
CA GLU A 228 23.17 -0.98 -10.33
C GLU A 228 23.32 -1.39 -8.88
N VAL A 229 23.17 -2.68 -8.62
CA VAL A 229 23.17 -3.27 -7.28
C VAL A 229 24.36 -4.23 -7.15
N ASP A 230 25.16 -4.03 -6.11
CA ASP A 230 26.29 -4.88 -5.73
C ASP A 230 26.15 -5.25 -4.25
N ASP A 231 26.16 -6.54 -3.94
CA ASP A 231 25.96 -7.10 -2.59
C ASP A 231 24.81 -6.42 -1.82
N GLY A 232 23.65 -6.26 -2.46
CA GLY A 232 22.45 -5.68 -1.85
C GLY A 232 22.36 -4.16 -1.86
N TRP A 233 23.46 -3.49 -2.18
CA TRP A 233 23.57 -2.04 -2.11
C TRP A 233 23.40 -1.38 -3.49
N ILE A 234 22.54 -0.38 -3.58
CA ILE A 234 22.39 0.44 -4.79
C ILE A 234 23.60 1.38 -4.91
N GLU A 235 24.62 0.94 -5.65
CA GLU A 235 25.85 1.68 -5.94
C GLU A 235 25.58 2.88 -6.85
N GLU A 236 24.76 2.68 -7.89
CA GLU A 236 24.47 3.72 -8.87
C GLU A 236 22.98 3.79 -9.20
N ILE A 237 22.46 5.01 -9.24
CA ILE A 237 21.14 5.32 -9.79
C ILE A 237 21.40 6.09 -11.09
N ARG A 238 20.94 5.61 -12.22
CA ARG A 238 21.03 6.24 -13.55
C ARG A 238 19.64 6.55 -14.09
N GLY A 239 19.57 7.44 -15.08
CA GLY A 239 18.33 7.88 -15.71
C GLY A 239 18.27 9.40 -15.88
N GLY A 240 17.11 9.88 -16.32
CA GLY A 240 16.84 11.30 -16.54
C GLY A 240 16.28 12.02 -15.30
N ARG A 241 15.23 12.81 -15.52
CA ARG A 241 14.62 13.67 -14.50
C ARG A 241 14.11 12.86 -13.30
N GLU A 242 13.50 11.71 -13.54
CA GLU A 242 12.92 10.82 -12.54
C GLU A 242 14.01 10.24 -11.62
N ALA A 243 15.16 9.87 -12.18
CA ALA A 243 16.33 9.46 -11.41
C ALA A 243 16.89 10.61 -10.55
N ASP A 244 16.92 11.85 -11.09
CA ASP A 244 17.33 13.04 -10.32
C ASP A 244 16.35 13.37 -9.17
N VAL A 245 15.06 13.08 -9.34
CA VAL A 245 14.08 13.18 -8.24
C VAL A 245 14.39 12.13 -7.19
N LEU A 246 14.56 10.86 -7.58
CA LEU A 246 14.86 9.79 -6.63
C LEU A 246 16.13 10.06 -5.82
N ARG A 247 17.23 10.49 -6.47
CA ARG A 247 18.47 10.83 -5.77
C ARG A 247 18.24 11.94 -4.73
N ARG A 248 17.48 12.99 -5.08
CA ARG A 248 17.13 14.05 -4.12
C ARG A 248 16.29 13.55 -2.95
N VAL A 249 15.32 12.66 -3.20
CA VAL A 249 14.52 12.06 -2.13
C VAL A 249 15.40 11.22 -1.20
N ILE A 250 16.38 10.48 -1.74
CA ILE A 250 17.35 9.73 -0.92
C ILE A 250 18.26 10.68 -0.15
N ASP A 251 18.76 11.75 -0.76
CA ASP A 251 19.66 12.71 -0.09
C ASP A 251 18.95 13.51 1.01
N GLU A 252 17.67 13.83 0.83
CA GLU A 252 16.90 14.66 1.75
C GLU A 252 16.29 13.87 2.92
N TYR A 253 15.77 12.67 2.63
CA TYR A 253 15.01 11.87 3.61
C TYR A 253 15.65 10.53 3.94
N GLY A 254 16.70 10.14 3.24
CA GLY A 254 17.34 8.86 3.43
C GLY A 254 18.29 8.82 4.64
N ASP A 255 18.51 7.60 5.11
CA ASP A 255 19.49 7.24 6.12
C ASP A 255 20.54 6.29 5.51
N GLU A 256 21.43 5.78 6.36
CA GLU A 256 22.47 4.81 5.96
C GLU A 256 21.88 3.51 5.38
N ASN A 257 20.59 3.23 5.59
CA ASN A 257 19.94 2.01 5.13
C ASN A 257 19.14 2.20 3.84
N SER A 258 18.98 3.43 3.36
CA SER A 258 18.08 3.78 2.26
C SER A 258 18.45 3.25 0.89
N ARG A 259 19.63 2.61 0.75
CA ARG A 259 20.13 2.01 -0.49
C ARG A 259 20.13 0.48 -0.48
N TRP A 260 19.67 -0.15 0.60
CA TRP A 260 19.50 -1.60 0.64
C TRP A 260 18.20 -2.03 -0.06
N ILE A 261 18.30 -3.12 -0.81
CA ILE A 261 17.13 -3.83 -1.33
C ILE A 261 16.61 -4.75 -0.22
N ALA A 262 15.46 -4.41 0.36
CA ALA A 262 14.93 -5.08 1.55
C ALA A 262 13.75 -6.01 1.27
N GLU A 263 13.16 -5.90 0.08
CA GLU A 263 11.97 -6.66 -0.28
C GLU A 263 11.97 -6.93 -1.78
N PHE A 264 11.47 -8.10 -2.14
CA PHE A 264 11.14 -8.46 -3.51
C PHE A 264 9.77 -9.11 -3.52
N SER A 265 8.82 -8.56 -4.26
CA SER A 265 7.48 -9.14 -4.36
C SER A 265 7.10 -9.32 -5.82
N MET A 266 6.44 -10.43 -6.12
CA MET A 266 5.79 -10.60 -7.42
C MET A 266 4.31 -10.23 -7.32
N MET A 267 3.89 -9.31 -8.17
CA MET A 267 2.52 -8.85 -8.22
C MET A 267 1.73 -9.69 -9.21
N THR A 268 0.54 -10.14 -8.81
CA THR A 268 -0.19 -11.21 -9.49
C THR A 268 -1.54 -10.78 -10.04
N ASN A 269 -2.01 -9.57 -9.73
CA ASN A 269 -3.32 -9.11 -10.17
C ASN A 269 -3.29 -8.69 -11.67
N PRO A 270 -4.02 -9.39 -12.55
CA PRO A 270 -4.00 -9.10 -13.98
C PRO A 270 -4.85 -7.89 -14.37
N HIS A 271 -5.66 -7.36 -13.46
CA HIS A 271 -6.53 -6.20 -13.69
C HIS A 271 -5.95 -4.89 -13.17
N ALA A 272 -4.83 -4.93 -12.46
CA ALA A 272 -4.16 -3.75 -11.96
C ALA A 272 -3.66 -2.84 -13.09
N ARG A 273 -3.74 -1.53 -12.87
CA ARG A 273 -3.44 -0.51 -13.89
C ARG A 273 -2.29 0.39 -13.46
N PRO A 274 -1.42 0.82 -14.39
CA PRO A 274 -0.42 1.82 -14.11
C PRO A 274 -1.02 3.24 -14.20
N ASN A 275 -1.80 3.64 -13.19
CA ASN A 275 -2.61 4.86 -13.18
C ASN A 275 -2.10 5.98 -12.23
N GLY A 276 -0.93 5.81 -11.65
CA GLY A 276 -0.31 6.73 -10.69
C GLY A 276 -0.76 6.55 -9.24
N ILE A 277 -1.63 5.58 -8.95
CA ILE A 277 -2.06 5.20 -7.60
C ILE A 277 -1.09 4.15 -7.06
N TYR A 278 -0.41 4.42 -5.94
CA TYR A 278 0.66 3.54 -5.45
C TYR A 278 0.19 2.09 -5.27
N ILE A 279 -0.90 1.88 -4.55
CA ILE A 279 -1.39 0.54 -4.24
C ILE A 279 -1.81 -0.24 -5.50
N GLU A 280 -2.27 0.44 -6.56
CA GLU A 280 -2.59 -0.23 -7.82
C GLU A 280 -1.33 -0.56 -8.62
N HIS A 281 -0.31 0.29 -8.58
CA HIS A 281 1.00 -0.02 -9.15
C HIS A 281 1.73 -1.14 -8.41
N LEU A 282 1.56 -1.23 -7.08
CA LEU A 282 1.92 -2.42 -6.32
C LEU A 282 1.18 -3.65 -6.79
N SER A 283 0.08 -3.55 -7.54
CA SER A 283 -0.69 -4.71 -7.99
C SER A 283 -0.37 -5.10 -9.44
N VAL A 284 0.35 -4.25 -10.19
CA VAL A 284 0.64 -4.45 -11.62
C VAL A 284 1.64 -5.58 -11.79
N GLY A 285 1.28 -6.59 -12.58
CA GLY A 285 2.11 -7.75 -12.93
C GLY A 285 3.55 -7.37 -13.32
N GLY A 286 4.44 -7.47 -12.34
CA GLY A 286 5.82 -7.02 -12.35
C GLY A 286 6.46 -7.27 -10.98
N GLY A 287 7.79 -7.31 -10.92
CA GLY A 287 8.50 -7.38 -9.64
C GLY A 287 8.48 -6.02 -8.94
N HIS A 288 8.03 -5.97 -7.70
CA HIS A 288 8.21 -4.83 -6.81
C HIS A 288 9.48 -5.06 -5.99
N THR A 289 10.30 -4.01 -5.83
CA THR A 289 11.34 -3.99 -4.80
C THR A 289 11.08 -2.77 -3.92
N SER A 290 10.86 -3.00 -2.63
CA SER A 290 10.57 -1.94 -1.68
C SER A 290 11.86 -1.45 -1.00
N ARG A 291 11.83 -0.19 -0.55
CA ARG A 291 12.92 0.49 0.14
C ARG A 291 12.90 0.09 1.62
N SER A 292 14.05 -0.34 2.14
CA SER A 292 14.39 -0.45 3.56
C SER A 292 13.24 -0.92 4.48
N ALA A 293 13.14 -2.23 4.69
CA ALA A 293 12.57 -2.73 5.93
C ALA A 293 13.41 -2.16 7.07
N THR A 294 12.75 -1.53 8.03
CA THR A 294 13.34 -1.34 9.35
C THR A 294 13.67 -2.73 9.88
N ALA A 295 14.94 -3.11 9.80
CA ALA A 295 15.47 -4.23 10.56
C ALA A 295 15.35 -3.85 12.04
N ARG A 296 14.20 -4.12 12.64
CA ARG A 296 14.15 -4.48 14.05
C ARG A 296 14.00 -5.99 14.11
N PRO A 297 15.08 -6.72 14.44
CA PRO A 297 14.92 -8.04 15.00
C PRO A 297 14.01 -7.91 16.22
N SER A 298 12.97 -8.73 16.26
CA SER A 298 12.17 -8.96 17.47
C SER A 298 13.07 -9.63 18.53
N ALA A 299 13.87 -8.83 19.21
CA ALA A 299 14.58 -9.21 20.41
C ALA A 299 15.00 -7.95 21.19
N GLY A 300 14.06 -7.46 22.01
CA GLY A 300 14.37 -6.69 23.22
C GLY A 300 14.95 -5.29 23.04
N GLY A 301 14.09 -4.29 23.25
CA GLY A 301 14.45 -3.00 23.85
C GLY A 301 15.39 -2.09 23.05
N THR A 302 14.94 -0.88 22.75
CA THR A 302 15.43 0.36 23.41
C THR A 302 14.76 1.55 22.71
N THR A 303 13.95 2.28 23.46
CA THR A 303 13.46 3.62 23.16
C THR A 303 14.62 4.62 23.16
N VAL A 304 14.66 5.55 22.21
CA VAL A 304 15.46 6.79 22.34
C VAL A 304 14.77 7.92 21.55
N PRO A 305 14.97 9.20 21.89
CA PRO A 305 13.95 10.02 22.53
C PRO A 305 13.47 11.16 21.64
N SER A 306 12.27 11.67 21.95
CA SER A 306 11.78 12.96 21.48
C SER A 306 12.81 14.06 21.77
N THR A 307 13.44 14.60 20.74
CA THR A 307 14.25 15.82 20.84
C THR A 307 13.32 17.02 20.80
N SER A 308 12.77 17.36 21.97
CA SER A 308 12.30 18.71 22.25
C SER A 308 13.48 19.68 22.12
N THR A 309 13.62 20.35 20.98
CA THR A 309 14.51 21.50 20.87
C THR A 309 13.70 22.78 21.08
N GLY A 310 13.74 23.24 22.32
CA GLY A 310 13.28 24.57 22.68
C GLY A 310 14.09 25.65 21.95
N ARG A 311 13.38 26.59 21.35
CA ARG A 311 13.85 27.96 21.14
C ARG A 311 12.74 28.91 21.56
N ASN A 312 12.93 29.59 22.69
CA ASN A 312 12.60 31.00 22.71
C ASN A 312 13.49 31.77 23.68
N SER A 313 14.48 32.43 23.09
CA SER A 313 15.25 33.51 23.67
C SER A 313 14.44 34.80 23.67
N THR A 314 14.13 35.35 24.84
CA THR A 314 13.93 36.80 25.03
C THR A 314 14.49 37.17 26.41
N ARG A 315 15.68 37.79 26.47
CA ARG A 315 15.87 39.23 26.74
C ARG A 315 15.16 39.72 28.01
N ARG A 316 15.82 39.60 29.17
CA ARG A 316 16.52 40.67 29.92
C ARG A 316 16.99 40.13 31.26
#